data_AF-A0AAJ2TAH0-F1
#
_entry.id   AF-A0AAJ2TAH0-F1
#
_cell.length_a   1.000
_cell.length_b   1.000
_cell.length_c   1.000
_cell.angle_alpha   90.00
_cell.angle_beta   90.00
_cell.angle_gamma   90.00
#
_symmetry.space_group_name_H-M   'P 1'
#
loop_
_entity.id
_entity.type
_entity.pdbx_description
1 polymer ?
#
loop_
_entity_poly.entity_id
_entity_poly.type
_entity_poly.pdbx_seq_one_letter_code
_entity_poly.pdbx_strand_id
1 'polypeptide(L)'
;MKFRGKVTAALAVVIAVSLFALVSCGAKNDAEILSALSEKYPKALYLAEVIYDDVLPHEAEPSSGKYYAVSDDSEIQSINDLKNALGEVYTQSYIKVLENTALNGATSDDVSISAKFIEKDGKLYVNPESTEHFGEPSELDLSTAKVARSSRFKAEVTVERDGETFYILLEKYDGEWLIDSSIW
;
A
#
# COMPACT_ATOMS: atom_id res chain seq x y z
N MET A 1 73.46 -8.10 28.29
CA MET A 1 72.10 -8.08 28.87
C MET A 1 71.08 -8.05 27.75
N LYS A 2 70.06 -8.91 27.85
CA LYS A 2 68.91 -9.01 26.94
C LYS A 2 67.97 -7.82 27.15
N PHE A 3 67.34 -7.32 26.09
CA PHE A 3 65.89 -7.07 26.09
C PHE A 3 65.32 -7.36 24.71
N ARG A 4 64.47 -8.39 24.64
CA ARG A 4 63.60 -8.77 23.52
C ARG A 4 62.20 -8.24 23.82
N GLY A 5 61.45 -7.89 22.79
CA GLY A 5 59.98 -7.81 22.80
C GLY A 5 59.47 -6.59 22.05
N LYS A 6 58.43 -6.62 21.22
CA LYS A 6 57.57 -7.65 20.61
C LYS A 6 56.56 -6.80 19.80
N VAL A 7 56.36 -7.10 18.51
CA VAL A 7 55.12 -6.97 17.66
C VAL A 7 54.31 -5.65 17.79
N THR A 8 53.75 -5.01 16.77
CA THR A 8 52.74 -5.56 15.85
C THR A 8 52.27 -4.44 14.89
N ALA A 9 52.15 -4.79 13.62
CA ALA A 9 51.10 -4.39 12.68
C ALA A 9 50.46 -2.98 12.84
N ALA A 10 50.96 -1.99 12.11
CA ALA A 10 50.22 -0.75 11.85
C ALA A 10 50.28 -0.36 10.35
N LEU A 11 50.26 -1.36 9.46
CA LEU A 11 50.30 -1.15 8.02
C LEU A 11 49.43 -2.17 7.28
N ALA A 12 48.16 -2.33 7.69
CA ALA A 12 47.20 -3.18 7.00
C ALA A 12 45.72 -2.76 7.22
N VAL A 13 45.43 -1.51 7.58
CA VAL A 13 44.04 -1.06 7.85
C VAL A 13 43.58 0.06 6.90
N VAL A 14 44.45 0.64 6.08
CA VAL A 14 44.08 1.79 5.22
C VAL A 14 43.64 1.39 3.80
N ILE A 15 43.62 0.10 3.44
CA ILE A 15 43.25 -0.36 2.07
C ILE A 15 41.88 -1.08 2.03
N ALA A 16 41.23 -1.34 3.18
CA ALA A 16 39.93 -2.01 3.21
C ALA A 16 38.72 -1.06 3.07
N VAL A 17 38.92 0.26 3.16
CA VAL A 17 37.82 1.25 3.06
C VAL A 17 37.62 1.78 1.63
N SER A 18 38.55 1.52 0.71
CA SER A 18 38.52 2.02 -0.66
C SER A 18 37.97 1.03 -1.71
N LEU A 19 37.59 -0.19 -1.30
CA LEU A 19 37.05 -1.22 -2.22
C LEU A 19 35.51 -1.32 -2.22
N PHE A 20 34.81 -0.58 -1.35
CA PHE A 20 33.34 -0.48 -1.39
C PHE A 20 32.80 0.69 -2.22
N ALA A 21 33.67 1.54 -2.79
CA ALA A 21 33.24 2.73 -3.52
C ALA A 21 33.12 2.54 -5.05
N LEU A 22 33.33 1.33 -5.60
CA LEU A 22 33.34 1.11 -7.06
C LEU A 22 32.55 -0.11 -7.55
N VAL A 23 31.63 -0.63 -6.74
CA VAL A 23 30.56 -1.53 -7.20
C VAL A 23 29.21 -0.81 -7.08
N SER A 24 28.96 0.17 -7.94
CA SER A 24 27.58 0.53 -8.28
C SER A 24 27.49 0.80 -9.77
N CYS A 25 27.76 -0.27 -10.51
CA CYS A 25 27.24 -0.45 -11.86
C CYS A 25 25.79 -0.96 -11.67
N GLY A 26 24.82 -0.05 -11.58
CA GLY A 26 23.39 -0.37 -11.56
C GLY A 26 22.90 -1.21 -10.37
N ALA A 27 23.10 -0.73 -9.13
CA ALA A 27 22.46 -1.36 -7.97
C ALA A 27 20.93 -1.37 -8.17
N LYS A 28 20.39 -2.58 -8.42
CA LYS A 28 18.96 -2.85 -8.34
C LYS A 28 18.45 -2.28 -7.02
N ASN A 29 17.49 -1.37 -7.10
CA ASN A 29 16.99 -0.65 -5.93
C ASN A 29 15.96 -1.47 -5.14
N ASP A 30 16.16 -2.78 -5.09
CA ASP A 30 15.16 -3.73 -4.64
C ASP A 30 14.86 -3.54 -3.14
N ALA A 31 15.87 -3.17 -2.35
CA ALA A 31 15.69 -2.87 -0.93
C ALA A 31 14.80 -1.62 -0.71
N GLU A 32 14.96 -0.56 -1.51
CA GLU A 32 14.09 0.62 -1.42
C GLU A 32 12.65 0.27 -1.83
N ILE A 33 12.49 -0.51 -2.90
CA ILE A 33 11.17 -0.95 -3.39
C ILE A 33 10.46 -1.79 -2.32
N LEU A 34 11.14 -2.78 -1.75
CA LEU A 34 10.58 -3.66 -0.72
C LEU A 34 10.30 -2.89 0.58
N SER A 35 11.16 -1.95 0.95
CA SER A 35 10.93 -1.09 2.12
C SER A 35 9.70 -0.21 1.93
N ALA A 36 9.54 0.42 0.75
CA ALA A 36 8.38 1.24 0.46
C ALA A 36 7.08 0.42 0.42
N LEU A 37 7.12 -0.79 -0.16
CA LEU A 37 5.99 -1.71 -0.12
C LEU A 37 5.62 -2.06 1.33
N SER A 38 6.60 -2.46 2.15
CA SER A 38 6.38 -2.81 3.55
C SER A 38 5.83 -1.66 4.39
N GLU A 39 6.22 -0.42 4.09
CA GLU A 39 5.70 0.78 4.76
C GLU A 39 4.25 1.07 4.38
N LYS A 40 3.91 0.93 3.10
CA LYS A 40 2.59 1.30 2.56
C LYS A 40 1.53 0.22 2.72
N TYR A 41 1.94 -1.04 2.71
CA TYR A 41 1.03 -2.18 2.70
C TYR A 41 0.03 -2.21 3.86
N PRO A 42 0.39 -1.92 5.13
CA PRO A 42 -0.61 -1.91 6.21
C PRO A 42 -1.74 -0.90 5.98
N LYS A 43 -1.41 0.30 5.50
CA LYS A 43 -2.42 1.31 5.16
C LYS A 43 -3.20 0.94 3.89
N ALA A 44 -2.53 0.30 2.93
CA ALA A 44 -3.17 -0.23 1.73
C ALA A 44 -4.24 -1.28 2.08
N LEU A 45 -3.93 -2.19 3.01
CA LEU A 45 -4.85 -3.23 3.51
C LEU A 45 -6.05 -2.61 4.22
N TYR A 46 -5.82 -1.70 5.16
CA TYR A 46 -6.90 -0.96 5.82
C TYR A 46 -7.81 -0.22 4.81
N LEU A 47 -7.23 0.44 3.81
CA LEU A 47 -8.02 1.15 2.80
C LEU A 47 -8.82 0.19 1.90
N ALA A 48 -8.31 -1.01 1.66
CA ALA A 48 -9.08 -2.05 0.98
C ALA A 48 -10.27 -2.49 1.84
N GLU A 49 -10.06 -2.78 3.13
CA GLU A 49 -11.15 -3.11 4.06
C GLU A 49 -12.20 -1.98 4.13
N VAL A 50 -11.77 -0.71 4.14
CA VAL A 50 -12.68 0.45 4.12
C VAL A 50 -13.57 0.44 2.87
N ILE A 51 -13.00 0.18 1.70
CA ILE A 51 -13.73 0.26 0.42
C ILE A 51 -14.67 -0.95 0.26
N TYR A 52 -14.25 -2.12 0.71
CA TYR A 52 -14.87 -3.38 0.30
C TYR A 52 -15.51 -4.20 1.42
N ASP A 53 -15.20 -3.88 2.67
CA ASP A 53 -15.82 -4.46 3.86
C ASP A 53 -16.54 -3.41 4.70
N ASP A 54 -17.05 -3.82 5.85
CA ASP A 54 -17.78 -2.98 6.80
C ASP A 54 -16.94 -2.75 8.07
N VAL A 55 -15.86 -1.97 7.93
CA VAL A 55 -14.91 -1.71 9.03
C VAL A 55 -14.99 -0.30 9.60
N LEU A 56 -15.62 0.66 8.89
CA LEU A 56 -15.74 2.02 9.39
C LEU A 56 -16.85 2.10 10.45
N PRO A 57 -16.55 2.59 11.66
CA PRO A 57 -17.57 2.80 12.69
C PRO A 57 -18.64 3.76 12.18
N HIS A 58 -19.90 3.38 12.30
CA HIS A 58 -21.04 4.19 11.86
C HIS A 58 -22.23 4.07 12.83
N GLU A 59 -23.22 4.94 12.64
CA GLU A 59 -24.47 4.93 13.42
C GLU A 59 -25.17 3.56 13.37
N ALA A 60 -25.95 3.22 14.40
CA ALA A 60 -26.65 1.93 14.46
C ALA A 60 -27.84 1.83 13.49
N GLU A 61 -28.39 2.96 13.07
CA GLU A 61 -29.56 3.07 12.18
C GLU A 61 -29.23 4.00 11.01
N PRO A 62 -29.80 3.75 9.81
CA PRO A 62 -29.49 4.56 8.64
C PRO A 62 -30.14 5.94 8.76
N SER A 63 -29.35 6.98 8.50
CA SER A 63 -29.80 8.38 8.55
C SER A 63 -29.91 9.03 7.17
N SER A 64 -29.58 8.31 6.09
CA SER A 64 -29.80 8.75 4.71
C SER A 64 -30.12 7.57 3.77
N GLY A 65 -31.37 7.12 3.74
CA GLY A 65 -31.79 6.00 2.90
C GLY A 65 -31.18 4.68 3.38
N LYS A 66 -30.26 4.10 2.59
CA LYS A 66 -29.47 2.90 2.94
C LYS A 66 -28.07 3.23 3.49
N TYR A 67 -27.82 4.51 3.75
CA TYR A 67 -26.52 4.99 4.22
C TYR A 67 -26.58 5.39 5.69
N TYR A 68 -25.53 5.01 6.41
CA TYR A 68 -25.30 5.22 7.82
C TYR A 68 -24.22 6.28 7.97
N ALA A 69 -24.43 7.26 8.84
CA ALA A 69 -23.42 8.29 9.02
C ALA A 69 -22.19 7.69 9.72
N VAL A 70 -21.01 7.96 9.18
CA VAL A 70 -19.75 7.55 9.79
C VAL A 70 -19.59 8.27 11.13
N SER A 71 -19.06 7.55 12.12
CA SER A 71 -18.88 8.05 13.48
C SER A 71 -17.75 9.09 13.54
N ASP A 72 -17.89 10.05 14.46
CA ASP A 72 -16.94 11.17 14.61
C ASP A 72 -15.57 10.74 15.18
N ASP A 73 -15.42 9.48 15.59
CA ASP A 73 -14.18 8.85 16.03
C ASP A 73 -13.45 8.07 14.92
N SER A 74 -14.03 7.99 13.72
CA SER A 74 -13.40 7.40 12.53
C SER A 74 -12.22 8.25 12.03
N GLU A 75 -11.18 7.60 11.53
CA GLU A 75 -10.05 8.26 10.86
C GLU A 75 -10.44 8.87 9.50
N ILE A 76 -11.48 8.33 8.86
CA ILE A 76 -12.01 8.81 7.58
C ILE A 76 -13.39 9.39 7.83
N GLN A 77 -13.52 10.71 7.77
CA GLN A 77 -14.74 11.45 8.11
C GLN A 77 -15.38 12.16 6.91
N SER A 78 -14.64 12.24 5.81
CA SER A 78 -15.05 12.87 4.55
C SER A 78 -14.50 12.10 3.34
N ILE A 79 -15.07 12.37 2.16
CA ILE A 79 -14.50 11.86 0.89
C ILE A 79 -13.09 12.42 0.68
N ASN A 80 -12.81 13.64 1.15
CA ASN A 80 -11.48 14.24 1.05
C ASN A 80 -10.43 13.48 1.89
N ASP A 81 -10.80 13.02 3.09
CA ASP A 81 -9.91 12.21 3.93
C ASP A 81 -9.59 10.87 3.25
N LEU A 82 -10.59 10.21 2.66
CA LEU A 82 -10.40 9.00 1.88
C LEU A 82 -9.42 9.24 0.72
N LYS A 83 -9.63 10.31 -0.05
CA LYS A 83 -8.75 10.67 -1.19
C LYS A 83 -7.32 10.95 -0.75
N ASN A 84 -7.13 11.65 0.37
CA ASN A 84 -5.80 11.93 0.91
C ASN A 84 -5.12 10.64 1.36
N ALA A 85 -5.83 9.78 2.10
CA ALA A 85 -5.30 8.50 2.57
C ALA A 85 -4.91 7.58 1.41
N LEU A 86 -5.73 7.54 0.34
CA LEU A 86 -5.40 6.85 -0.90
C LEU A 86 -4.16 7.44 -1.59
N GLY A 87 -4.03 8.76 -1.61
CA GLY A 87 -2.89 9.50 -2.18
C GLY A 87 -1.54 9.22 -1.55
N GLU A 88 -1.52 8.82 -0.27
CA GLU A 88 -0.29 8.43 0.44
C GLU A 88 0.20 7.03 0.05
N VAL A 89 -0.64 6.20 -0.55
CA VAL A 89 -0.37 4.77 -0.79
C VAL A 89 -0.29 4.45 -2.26
N TYR A 90 -1.24 4.96 -3.04
CA TYR A 90 -1.51 4.53 -4.40
C TYR A 90 -1.16 5.60 -5.42
N THR A 91 -0.86 5.15 -6.63
CA THR A 91 -0.72 6.03 -7.79
C THR A 91 -2.05 6.69 -8.15
N GLN A 92 -2.00 7.88 -8.76
CA GLN A 92 -3.19 8.57 -9.25
C GLN A 92 -3.99 7.76 -10.29
N SER A 93 -3.34 6.86 -11.04
CA SER A 93 -4.00 5.92 -11.94
C SER A 93 -4.86 4.92 -11.17
N TYR A 94 -4.29 4.29 -10.15
CA TYR A 94 -4.98 3.26 -9.39
C TYR A 94 -6.04 3.85 -8.45
N ILE A 95 -5.80 5.05 -7.90
CA ILE A 95 -6.81 5.80 -7.13
C ILE A 95 -8.10 5.97 -7.92
N LYS A 96 -8.05 6.23 -9.23
CA LYS A 96 -9.27 6.34 -10.04
C LYS A 96 -10.07 5.04 -10.09
N VAL A 97 -9.40 3.89 -10.05
CA VAL A 97 -10.07 2.58 -9.99
C VAL A 97 -10.80 2.46 -8.65
N LEU A 98 -10.08 2.71 -7.55
CA LEU A 98 -10.62 2.64 -6.19
C LEU A 98 -11.76 3.64 -5.96
N GLU A 99 -11.63 4.88 -6.43
CA GLU A 99 -12.68 5.90 -6.36
C GLU A 99 -13.91 5.50 -7.18
N ASN A 100 -13.73 4.90 -8.36
CA ASN A 100 -14.86 4.42 -9.15
C ASN A 100 -15.61 3.31 -8.40
N THR A 101 -14.89 2.40 -7.76
CA THR A 101 -15.52 1.35 -6.95
C THR A 101 -16.23 1.90 -5.72
N ALA A 102 -15.61 2.84 -5.02
CA ALA A 102 -16.11 3.33 -3.73
C ALA A 102 -17.22 4.39 -3.88
N LEU A 103 -17.12 5.26 -4.89
CA LEU A 103 -17.93 6.48 -5.00
C LEU A 103 -18.96 6.42 -6.12
N ASN A 104 -18.76 5.54 -7.12
CA ASN A 104 -19.69 5.42 -8.23
C ASN A 104 -20.50 4.14 -8.13
N GLY A 105 -21.81 4.28 -7.93
CA GLY A 105 -22.74 3.18 -8.18
C GLY A 105 -22.84 2.89 -9.68
N ALA A 106 -23.23 1.66 -10.03
CA ALA A 106 -23.53 1.27 -11.40
C ALA A 106 -24.98 0.80 -11.48
N THR A 107 -25.70 1.17 -12.53
CA THR A 107 -27.04 0.62 -12.80
C THR A 107 -27.06 0.07 -14.22
N SER A 108 -27.33 -1.22 -14.35
CA SER A 108 -27.69 -1.90 -15.59
C SER A 108 -29.14 -2.36 -15.51
N ASP A 109 -29.70 -2.83 -16.63
CA ASP A 109 -31.11 -3.26 -16.72
C ASP A 109 -31.46 -4.37 -15.69
N ASP A 110 -30.47 -5.13 -15.22
CA ASP A 110 -30.65 -6.26 -14.28
C ASP A 110 -29.97 -6.07 -12.91
N VAL A 111 -29.08 -5.08 -12.73
CA VAL A 111 -28.29 -4.91 -11.50
C VAL A 111 -28.13 -3.43 -11.14
N SER A 112 -28.42 -3.06 -9.88
CA SER A 112 -28.10 -1.74 -9.32
C SER A 112 -27.10 -1.89 -8.19
N ILE A 113 -25.86 -1.50 -8.46
CA ILE A 113 -24.76 -1.38 -7.49
C ILE A 113 -24.81 0.04 -6.94
N SER A 114 -24.80 0.14 -5.62
CA SER A 114 -24.81 1.43 -4.93
C SER A 114 -23.39 1.98 -4.87
N ALA A 115 -23.23 3.28 -4.64
CA ALA A 115 -21.96 3.75 -4.14
C ALA A 115 -21.77 3.22 -2.70
N LYS A 116 -20.52 2.91 -2.33
CA LYS A 116 -20.18 2.59 -0.93
C LYS A 116 -20.27 3.83 -0.06
N PHE A 117 -19.77 4.95 -0.56
CA PHE A 117 -19.76 6.22 0.16
C PHE A 117 -20.54 7.32 -0.53
N ILE A 118 -21.20 8.14 0.28
CA ILE A 118 -21.71 9.44 -0.13
C ILE A 118 -21.31 10.47 0.92
N GLU A 119 -21.24 11.74 0.53
CA GLU A 119 -21.05 12.85 1.45
C GLU A 119 -22.27 13.76 1.40
N LYS A 120 -22.79 14.12 2.57
CA LYS A 120 -23.92 15.02 2.70
C LYS A 120 -23.69 15.97 3.87
N ASP A 121 -23.86 17.26 3.62
CA ASP A 121 -23.67 18.31 4.62
C ASP A 121 -22.28 18.25 5.31
N GLY A 122 -21.25 17.80 4.57
CA GLY A 122 -19.88 17.66 5.06
C GLY A 122 -19.62 16.42 5.92
N LYS A 123 -20.61 15.53 6.08
CA LYS A 123 -20.47 14.25 6.80
C LYS A 123 -20.42 13.10 5.81
N LEU A 124 -19.46 12.18 6.01
CA LEU A 124 -19.40 10.93 5.27
C LEU A 124 -20.49 9.96 5.73
N TYR A 125 -21.11 9.29 4.77
CA TYR A 125 -22.01 8.18 5.03
C TYR A 125 -21.56 6.95 4.25
N VAL A 126 -21.72 5.78 4.87
CA VAL A 126 -21.35 4.48 4.31
C VAL A 126 -22.59 3.62 4.11
N ASN A 127 -22.63 2.87 3.01
CA ASN A 127 -23.61 1.81 2.79
C ASN A 127 -22.95 0.43 3.04
N PRO A 128 -23.18 -0.21 4.20
CA PRO A 128 -22.55 -1.49 4.54
C PRO A 128 -23.02 -2.63 3.61
N GLU A 129 -24.18 -2.50 2.97
CA GLU A 129 -24.69 -3.47 1.99
C GLU A 129 -24.09 -3.30 0.59
N SER A 130 -23.29 -2.24 0.36
CA SER A 130 -22.59 -2.01 -0.90
C SER A 130 -21.25 -2.73 -1.00
N THR A 131 -21.04 -3.74 -0.15
CA THR A 131 -19.88 -4.61 -0.18
C THR A 131 -20.12 -5.70 -1.23
N GLU A 132 -19.56 -5.53 -2.42
CA GLU A 132 -19.30 -6.72 -3.23
C GLU A 132 -18.23 -7.52 -2.48
N HIS A 133 -18.58 -8.71 -1.98
CA HIS A 133 -17.60 -9.62 -1.39
C HIS A 133 -16.63 -10.10 -2.48
N PHE A 134 -15.60 -9.29 -2.76
CA PHE A 134 -14.44 -9.66 -3.56
C PHE A 134 -13.50 -10.56 -2.75
N GLY A 135 -14.04 -11.66 -2.21
CA GLY A 135 -13.32 -12.51 -1.25
C GLY A 135 -13.00 -11.78 0.06
N GLU A 136 -12.54 -12.53 1.06
CA GLU A 136 -11.95 -11.92 2.26
C GLU A 136 -10.53 -11.45 1.90
N PRO A 137 -10.15 -10.21 2.23
CA PRO A 137 -8.76 -9.76 2.08
C PRO A 137 -7.86 -10.70 2.89
N SER A 138 -7.06 -11.53 2.23
CA SER A 138 -6.06 -12.33 2.90
C SER A 138 -4.77 -11.54 3.04
N GLU A 139 -4.28 -11.42 4.26
CA GLU A 139 -3.02 -10.72 4.53
C GLU A 139 -1.87 -11.43 3.79
N LEU A 140 -1.20 -10.70 2.90
CA LEU A 140 0.00 -11.15 2.21
C LEU A 140 1.18 -11.22 3.18
N ASP A 141 1.87 -12.36 3.19
CA ASP A 141 3.15 -12.51 3.90
C ASP A 141 4.28 -11.83 3.11
N LEU A 142 4.51 -10.54 3.42
CA LEU A 142 5.56 -9.75 2.79
C LEU A 142 6.98 -10.26 3.07
N SER A 143 7.18 -11.21 4.00
CA SER A 143 8.50 -11.83 4.18
C SER A 143 8.92 -12.68 2.97
N THR A 144 7.96 -13.09 2.15
CA THR A 144 8.18 -13.81 0.89
C THR A 144 8.40 -12.88 -0.31
N ALA A 145 8.23 -11.56 -0.12
CA ALA A 145 8.26 -10.59 -1.20
C ALA A 145 9.63 -10.51 -1.90
N LYS A 146 9.62 -10.55 -3.23
CA LYS A 146 10.81 -10.48 -4.08
C LYS A 146 10.57 -9.54 -5.26
N VAL A 147 11.54 -8.70 -5.59
CA VAL A 147 11.46 -7.86 -6.79
C VAL A 147 11.74 -8.73 -8.02
N ALA A 148 10.70 -9.04 -8.79
CA ALA A 148 10.81 -9.82 -10.02
C ALA A 148 11.40 -8.99 -11.16
N ARG A 149 10.94 -7.74 -11.31
CA ARG A 149 11.41 -6.79 -12.32
C ARG A 149 11.42 -5.38 -11.76
N SER A 150 12.45 -4.60 -12.10
CA SER A 150 12.51 -3.19 -11.72
C SER A 150 13.18 -2.35 -12.80
N SER A 151 12.74 -1.10 -12.88
CA SER A 151 13.29 -0.03 -13.69
C SER A 151 13.40 1.22 -12.82
N ARG A 152 13.81 2.35 -13.41
CA ARG A 152 13.89 3.62 -12.69
C ARG A 152 12.56 4.07 -12.07
N PHE A 153 11.44 3.74 -12.72
CA PHE A 153 10.12 4.27 -12.36
C PHE A 153 9.05 3.20 -12.14
N LYS A 154 9.30 1.94 -12.44
CA LYS A 154 8.33 0.86 -12.30
C LYS A 154 8.98 -0.36 -11.67
N ALA A 155 8.27 -1.06 -10.81
CA ALA A 155 8.67 -2.32 -10.23
C ALA A 155 7.51 -3.31 -10.19
N GLU A 156 7.85 -4.59 -10.28
CA GLU A 156 6.97 -5.73 -10.12
C GLU A 156 7.54 -6.56 -8.96
N VAL A 157 6.75 -6.68 -7.90
CA VAL A 157 7.07 -7.45 -6.70
C VAL A 157 6.18 -8.68 -6.67
N THR A 158 6.79 -9.84 -6.49
CA THR A 158 6.09 -11.11 -6.32
C THR A 158 5.99 -11.45 -4.83
N VAL A 159 4.83 -11.90 -4.39
CA VAL A 159 4.57 -12.41 -3.03
C VAL A 159 3.95 -13.80 -3.14
N GLU A 160 4.34 -14.74 -2.29
CA GLU A 160 3.72 -16.06 -2.24
C GLU A 160 2.41 -15.99 -1.46
N ARG A 161 1.32 -16.51 -2.05
CA ARG A 161 0.00 -16.60 -1.42
C ARG A 161 -0.65 -17.91 -1.80
N ASP A 162 -1.02 -18.72 -0.82
CA ASP A 162 -1.71 -20.01 -1.02
C ASP A 162 -1.02 -20.97 -2.02
N GLY A 163 0.31 -20.88 -2.12
CA GLY A 163 1.10 -21.66 -3.08
C GLY A 163 1.15 -21.10 -4.50
N GLU A 164 0.53 -19.94 -4.72
CA GLU A 164 0.58 -19.18 -5.97
C GLU A 164 1.44 -17.91 -5.84
N THR A 165 1.81 -17.34 -6.99
CA THR A 165 2.56 -16.08 -7.05
C THR A 165 1.60 -14.92 -7.31
N PHE A 166 1.49 -14.03 -6.34
CA PHE A 166 0.76 -12.78 -6.45
C PHE A 166 1.70 -11.64 -6.88
N TYR A 167 1.22 -10.73 -7.73
CA TYR A 167 2.03 -9.64 -8.29
C TYR A 167 1.52 -8.28 -7.81
N ILE A 168 2.41 -7.51 -7.20
CA ILE A 168 2.17 -6.12 -6.80
C ILE A 168 3.00 -5.21 -7.70
N LEU A 169 2.35 -4.26 -8.35
CA LEU A 169 3.01 -3.26 -9.18
C LEU A 169 3.25 -2.00 -8.34
N LEU A 170 4.45 -1.43 -8.49
CA LEU A 170 4.79 -0.14 -7.92
C LEU A 170 5.27 0.82 -9.00
N GLU A 171 4.94 2.09 -8.86
CA GLU A 171 5.43 3.17 -9.70
C GLU A 171 6.07 4.27 -8.85
N LYS A 172 7.19 4.82 -9.32
CA LYS A 172 7.91 5.89 -8.63
C LYS A 172 7.45 7.25 -9.14
N TYR A 173 6.83 8.04 -8.27
CA TYR A 173 6.37 9.40 -8.53
C TYR A 173 7.03 10.38 -7.54
N ASP A 174 7.59 11.49 -8.04
CA ASP A 174 8.27 12.52 -7.22
C ASP A 174 9.28 11.99 -6.18
N GLY A 175 9.91 10.85 -6.48
CA GLY A 175 10.93 10.24 -5.61
C GLY A 175 10.40 9.16 -4.67
N GLU A 176 9.10 8.92 -4.64
CA GLU A 176 8.41 7.98 -3.76
C GLU A 176 7.82 6.81 -4.56
N TRP A 177 7.91 5.59 -4.03
CA TRP A 177 7.28 4.41 -4.62
C TRP A 177 5.85 4.25 -4.11
N LEU A 178 4.88 4.26 -5.02
CA LEU A 178 3.46 4.09 -4.73
C LEU A 178 2.96 2.78 -5.35
N ILE A 179 1.91 2.20 -4.78
CA ILE A 179 1.28 0.98 -5.28
C ILE A 179 0.40 1.33 -6.50
N ASP A 180 0.54 0.58 -7.60
CA ASP A 180 -0.17 0.78 -8.88
C ASP A 180 -1.03 -0.43 -9.27
N SER A 181 -1.38 -1.28 -8.31
CA SER A 181 -2.19 -2.47 -8.53
C SER A 181 -3.06 -2.80 -7.31
N SER A 182 -3.93 -3.80 -7.49
CA SER A 182 -4.55 -4.48 -6.35
C SER A 182 -3.47 -5.09 -5.46
N ILE A 183 -3.77 -5.11 -4.17
CA ILE A 183 -3.02 -5.86 -3.15
C ILE A 183 -3.79 -7.10 -2.67
N TRP A 184 -4.96 -7.35 -3.26
CA TRP A 184 -5.77 -8.55 -3.08
C TRP A 184 -5.94 -9.31 -4.39
#